data_AF-A0A0A0M056-F1
#
_entry.id   AF-A0A0A0M056-F1
#
_cell.length_a   1.000
_cell.length_b   1.000
_cell.length_c   1.000
_cell.angle_alpha   90.00
_cell.angle_beta   90.00
_cell.angle_gamma   90.00
#
_symmetry.space_group_name_H-M   'P 1'
#
loop_
_entity.id
_entity.type
_entity.pdbx_description
1 polymer ?
#
loop_
_entity_poly.entity_id
_entity_poly.type
_entity_poly.pdbx_seq_one_letter_code
_entity_poly.pdbx_strand_id
1 'polypeptide(L)'
;MLICVRKNFDWFEGEIIQGWLEKHGPFDAVIDGANVGLVNERQFNFIQLKRAVYQMRELSPSKKMPLIILHKRRITDGPARNPNNMKLIETWKNCGALYATPYSVNDDWYSSFLQ
;
A
#
# COMPACT_ATOMS: atom_id res chain seq x y z
N MET A 1 -9.66 7.17 12.45
CA MET A 1 -8.74 6.01 12.52
C MET A 1 -9.46 4.87 11.80
N LEU A 2 -9.29 4.74 10.48
CA LEU A 2 -9.94 3.64 9.77
C LEU A 2 -9.09 2.38 9.95
N ILE A 3 -9.44 1.63 10.99
CA ILE A 3 -9.15 0.21 11.12
C ILE A 3 -10.24 -0.48 10.30
N CYS A 4 -9.92 -1.03 9.12
CA CYS A 4 -10.87 -1.87 8.41
C CYS A 4 -10.60 -3.35 8.77
N VAL A 5 -11.54 -3.93 9.52
CA VAL A 5 -11.63 -5.36 9.81
C VAL A 5 -12.60 -5.97 8.80
N ARG A 6 -12.04 -6.71 7.83
CA ARG A 6 -12.60 -7.89 7.14
C ARG A 6 -14.07 -7.81 6.67
N LYS A 7 -14.32 -7.91 5.35
CA LYS A 7 -15.23 -8.92 4.75
C LYS A 7 -15.14 -9.06 3.23
N ASN A 8 -15.19 -10.33 2.81
CA ASN A 8 -15.55 -10.92 1.51
C ASN A 8 -14.87 -10.37 0.24
N PHE A 9 -13.78 -11.04 -0.12
CA PHE A 9 -13.01 -10.87 -1.36
C PHE A 9 -13.49 -11.86 -2.43
N ASP A 10 -13.39 -11.48 -3.70
CA ASP A 10 -13.34 -12.42 -4.83
C ASP A 10 -12.28 -13.50 -4.54
N TRP A 11 -12.68 -14.76 -4.64
CA TRP A 11 -11.98 -15.91 -4.05
C TRP A 11 -10.52 -16.05 -4.49
N PHE A 12 -10.13 -15.58 -5.68
CA PHE A 12 -8.79 -15.79 -6.22
C PHE A 12 -7.73 -14.81 -5.69
N GLU A 13 -8.07 -13.52 -5.52
CA GLU A 13 -7.09 -12.51 -5.09
C GLU A 13 -6.98 -12.38 -3.59
N GLY A 14 -8.07 -12.67 -2.88
CA GLY A 14 -8.07 -12.79 -1.43
C GLY A 14 -7.08 -13.85 -0.95
N GLU A 15 -6.97 -14.98 -1.66
CA GLU A 15 -6.03 -16.05 -1.34
C GLU A 15 -4.57 -15.67 -1.65
N ILE A 16 -4.31 -14.98 -2.76
CA ILE A 16 -2.96 -14.53 -3.12
C ILE A 16 -2.42 -13.54 -2.09
N ILE A 17 -3.23 -12.55 -1.70
CA ILE A 17 -2.79 -11.57 -0.70
C ILE A 17 -2.69 -12.21 0.69
N GLN A 18 -3.58 -13.13 1.05
CA GLN A 18 -3.49 -13.88 2.32
C GLN A 18 -2.21 -14.71 2.39
N GLY A 19 -1.90 -15.50 1.36
CA GLY A 19 -0.66 -16.28 1.31
C GLY A 19 0.60 -15.40 1.26
N TRP A 20 0.51 -14.18 0.73
CA TRP A 20 1.60 -13.21 0.83
C TRP A 20 1.73 -12.66 2.25
N LEU A 21 0.62 -12.27 2.90
CA LEU A 21 0.57 -11.77 4.27
C LEU A 21 1.12 -12.77 5.29
N GLU A 22 0.80 -14.05 5.14
CA GLU A 22 1.32 -15.13 5.99
C GLU A 22 2.85 -15.24 5.91
N LYS A 23 3.43 -14.93 4.74
CA LYS A 23 4.89 -15.00 4.51
C LYS A 23 5.65 -13.74 4.93
N HIS A 24 5.00 -12.59 5.02
CA HIS A 24 5.65 -11.28 5.19
C HIS A 24 5.23 -10.52 6.46
N GLY A 25 4.14 -10.93 7.09
CA GLY A 25 3.66 -10.35 8.34
C GLY A 25 4.48 -10.76 9.57
N PRO A 26 4.07 -10.33 10.77
CA PRO A 26 2.86 -9.56 11.07
C PRO A 26 3.06 -8.05 10.91
N PHE A 27 2.01 -7.36 10.45
CA PHE A 27 1.93 -5.91 10.32
C PHE A 27 0.94 -5.32 11.32
N ASP A 28 1.26 -4.16 11.90
CA ASP A 28 0.36 -3.46 12.84
C ASP A 28 -0.68 -2.58 12.13
N ALA A 29 -0.42 -2.24 10.87
CA ALA A 29 -1.26 -1.37 10.07
C ALA A 29 -1.10 -1.67 8.58
N VAL A 30 -2.16 -1.38 7.82
CA VAL A 30 -2.21 -1.46 6.36
C VAL A 30 -2.63 -0.10 5.81
N ILE A 31 -1.98 0.35 4.75
CA ILE A 31 -2.22 1.62 4.07
C ILE A 31 -2.61 1.32 2.62
N ASP A 32 -3.77 1.83 2.21
CA ASP A 32 -4.08 1.98 0.79
C ASP A 32 -3.31 3.18 0.23
N GLY A 33 -2.23 2.86 -0.47
CA GLY A 33 -1.36 3.87 -1.04
C GLY A 33 -2.01 4.66 -2.17
N ALA A 34 -3.01 4.12 -2.87
CA ALA A 34 -3.70 4.81 -3.95
C ALA A 34 -4.58 5.92 -3.38
N ASN A 35 -5.41 5.60 -2.38
CA ASN A 35 -6.25 6.58 -1.70
C ASN A 35 -5.41 7.65 -1.01
N VAL A 36 -4.42 7.25 -0.21
CA VAL A 36 -3.54 8.19 0.51
C VAL A 36 -2.70 9.03 -0.44
N GLY A 37 -2.25 8.47 -1.57
CA GLY A 37 -1.47 9.21 -2.56
C GLY A 37 -2.30 10.18 -3.40
N LEU A 38 -3.63 10.06 -3.42
CA LEU A 38 -4.53 10.90 -4.23
C LEU A 38 -5.50 11.74 -3.40
N VAL A 39 -5.55 11.57 -2.06
CA VAL A 39 -6.47 12.35 -1.24
C VAL A 39 -6.19 13.84 -1.41
N ASN A 40 -7.22 14.58 -1.83
CA ASN A 40 -7.21 16.01 -2.13
C ASN A 40 -6.24 16.46 -3.25
N GLU A 41 -5.73 15.54 -4.08
CA GLU A 41 -4.74 15.82 -5.12
C GLU A 41 -5.19 15.29 -6.50
N ARG A 42 -4.92 16.05 -7.57
CA ARG A 42 -5.18 15.59 -8.95
C ARG A 42 -4.13 14.60 -9.46
N GLN A 43 -2.96 14.59 -8.84
CA GLN A 43 -1.83 13.73 -9.19
C GLN A 43 -1.33 12.99 -7.97
N PHE A 44 -0.76 11.81 -8.20
CA PHE A 44 -0.26 10.96 -7.12
C PHE A 44 0.93 11.61 -6.40
N ASN A 45 0.79 11.85 -5.10
CA ASN A 45 1.76 12.54 -4.28
C ASN A 45 2.53 11.56 -3.37
N PHE A 46 3.77 11.22 -3.77
CA PHE A 46 4.65 10.33 -2.99
C PHE A 46 5.07 10.92 -1.64
N ILE A 47 5.14 12.26 -1.51
CA ILE A 47 5.51 12.91 -0.23
C ILE A 47 4.39 12.72 0.78
N GLN A 48 3.13 12.83 0.34
CA GLN A 48 1.96 12.58 1.17
C GLN A 48 1.90 11.14 1.65
N LEU A 49 2.07 10.18 0.73
CA LEU A 49 2.13 8.76 1.09
C LEU A 49 3.28 8.47 2.07
N LYS A 50 4.47 9.02 1.81
CA LYS A 50 5.62 8.88 2.71
C LYS A 50 5.29 9.37 4.12
N ARG A 51 4.70 10.57 4.26
CA ARG A 51 4.34 11.13 5.56
C ARG A 51 3.39 10.20 6.32
N ALA A 52 2.35 9.70 5.65
CA ALA A 52 1.41 8.76 6.27
C ALA A 52 2.08 7.45 6.72
N VAL A 53 2.94 6.87 5.87
CA VAL A 53 3.69 5.64 6.20
C VAL A 53 4.55 5.80 7.44
N TYR A 54 5.34 6.88 7.53
CA TYR A 54 6.23 7.09 8.67
C TYR A 54 5.47 7.50 9.94
N GLN A 55 4.37 8.25 9.82
CA GLN A 55 3.49 8.54 10.96
C GLN A 55 2.86 7.26 11.52
N MET A 56 2.34 6.36 10.65
CA MET A 56 1.78 5.09 11.11
C MET A 56 2.83 4.20 11.77
N ARG A 57 4.07 4.20 11.26
CA ARG A 57 5.20 3.53 11.90
C ARG A 57 5.50 4.11 13.29
N GLU A 58 5.45 5.42 13.44
CA GLU A 58 5.69 6.07 14.74
C GLU A 58 4.58 5.78 15.74
N LEU A 59 3.34 5.68 15.29
CA LEU A 59 2.20 5.33 16.14
C LEU A 59 2.15 3.83 16.48
N SER A 60 2.76 2.98 15.65
CA SER A 60 2.85 1.55 15.89
C SER A 60 3.69 1.25 17.16
N PRO A 61 3.18 0.41 18.09
CA PRO A 61 3.94 -0.02 19.26
C PRO A 61 5.23 -0.78 18.88
N SER A 62 5.21 -1.54 17.79
CA SER A 62 6.36 -2.33 17.33
C SER A 62 7.33 -1.54 16.43
N LYS A 63 6.99 -0.29 16.07
CA LYS A 63 7.73 0.56 15.12
C LYS A 63 8.00 -0.11 13.77
N LYS A 64 7.20 -1.12 13.41
CA LYS A 64 7.27 -1.81 12.11
C LYS A 64 6.72 -0.94 11.00
N MET A 65 7.21 -1.19 9.79
CA MET A 65 6.64 -0.55 8.61
C MET A 65 5.19 -1.05 8.41
N PRO A 66 4.23 -0.16 8.13
CA PRO A 66 2.90 -0.59 7.72
C PRO A 66 2.98 -1.28 6.36
N LEU A 67 2.05 -2.19 6.09
CA LEU A 67 1.88 -2.73 4.75
C LEU A 67 1.30 -1.65 3.83
N ILE A 68 1.97 -1.40 2.72
CA ILE A 68 1.55 -0.44 1.70
C ILE A 68 1.02 -1.23 0.51
N ILE A 69 -0.23 -0.99 0.13
CA ILE A 69 -0.85 -1.59 -1.05
C ILE A 69 -0.85 -0.52 -2.15
N LEU A 70 -0.22 -0.82 -3.29
CA LEU A 70 -0.19 0.07 -4.45
C LEU A 70 -0.37 -0.71 -5.75
N HIS A 71 -1.05 -0.09 -6.71
CA HIS A 71 -1.13 -0.66 -8.06
C HIS A 71 0.22 -0.61 -8.78
N LYS A 72 0.55 -1.66 -9.54
CA LYS A 72 1.83 -1.79 -10.24
C LYS A 72 2.14 -0.56 -11.12
N ARG A 73 1.13 0.03 -11.78
CA ARG A 73 1.30 1.25 -12.59
C ARG A 73 1.82 2.45 -11.79
N ARG A 74 1.42 2.57 -10.51
CA ARG A 74 1.83 3.68 -9.64
C ARG A 74 3.28 3.56 -9.16
N ILE A 75 3.87 2.37 -9.27
CA ILE A 75 5.27 2.12 -8.91
C ILE A 75 6.20 1.98 -10.12
N THR A 76 5.68 1.83 -11.34
CA THR A 76 6.47 1.72 -12.58
C THR A 76 6.49 3.00 -13.42
N ASP A 77 5.48 3.87 -13.29
CA ASP A 77 5.28 4.99 -14.20
C ASP A 77 5.17 6.36 -13.50
N GLY A 78 5.26 7.42 -14.32
CA GLY A 78 5.04 8.79 -13.89
C GLY A 78 5.98 9.23 -12.76
N PRO A 79 5.45 9.74 -11.63
CA PRO A 79 6.27 10.23 -10.52
C PRO A 79 7.19 9.17 -9.91
N ALA A 80 6.92 7.87 -10.12
CA ALA A 80 7.76 6.78 -9.64
C ALA A 80 9.13 6.72 -10.34
N ARG A 81 9.29 7.33 -11.52
CA ARG A 81 10.58 7.39 -12.26
C ARG A 81 11.55 8.43 -11.71
N ASN A 82 11.12 9.27 -10.77
CA ASN A 82 12.03 10.17 -10.07
C ASN A 82 12.98 9.34 -9.19
N PRO A 83 14.32 9.53 -9.26
CA PRO A 83 15.29 8.76 -8.49
C PRO A 83 15.00 8.69 -6.98
N ASN A 84 14.50 9.78 -6.39
CA ASN A 84 14.15 9.82 -4.97
C ASN A 84 12.95 8.91 -4.64
N ASN A 85 11.95 8.87 -5.53
CA ASN A 85 10.77 8.03 -5.37
C ASN A 85 11.10 6.56 -5.65
N MET A 86 11.96 6.28 -6.63
CA MET A 86 12.48 4.93 -6.87
C MET A 86 13.16 4.36 -5.63
N LYS A 87 14.09 5.12 -5.03
CA LYS A 87 14.78 4.72 -3.80
C LYS A 87 13.81 4.48 -2.63
N LEU A 88 12.76 5.30 -2.54
CA LEU A 88 11.72 5.13 -1.53
C LEU A 88 10.91 3.84 -1.74
N ILE A 89 10.49 3.57 -2.98
CA ILE A 89 9.77 2.34 -3.36
C ILE A 89 10.64 1.11 -3.08
N GLU A 90 11.92 1.14 -3.47
CA GLU A 90 12.88 0.07 -3.19
C GLU A 90 13.06 -0.16 -1.69
N THR A 91 13.12 0.92 -0.90
CA THR A 91 13.18 0.80 0.57
C THR A 91 11.96 0.04 1.10
N TRP A 92 10.75 0.39 0.65
CA TRP A 92 9.53 -0.30 1.09
C TRP A 92 9.48 -1.76 0.64
N LYS A 93 9.97 -2.08 -0.56
CA LYS A 93 10.11 -3.46 -1.04
C LYS A 93 11.09 -4.26 -0.18
N ASN A 94 12.27 -3.70 0.09
CA ASN A 94 13.32 -4.35 0.88
C ASN A 94 12.89 -4.56 2.34
N CYS A 95 12.03 -3.69 2.88
CA CYS A 95 11.41 -3.88 4.18
C CYS A 95 10.29 -4.92 4.19
N GLY A 96 9.95 -5.54 3.05
CA GLY A 96 8.81 -6.45 2.94
C GLY A 96 7.47 -5.76 3.18
N ALA A 97 7.41 -4.44 2.99
CA ALA A 97 6.27 -3.61 3.38
C ALA A 97 5.46 -3.08 2.19
N LEU A 98 5.78 -3.48 0.96
CA LEU A 98 5.08 -3.06 -0.25
C LEU A 98 4.49 -4.26 -1.00
N TYR A 99 3.17 -4.29 -1.12
CA TYR A 99 2.46 -5.20 -2.01
C TYR A 99 2.03 -4.46 -3.28
N ALA A 100 2.49 -4.94 -4.43
CA ALA A 100 2.18 -4.38 -5.74
C ALA A 100 1.09 -5.21 -6.41
N THR A 101 -0.10 -4.64 -6.61
CA THR A 101 -1.22 -5.37 -7.23
C THR A 101 -0.99 -5.54 -8.74
N PRO A 102 -1.24 -6.74 -9.31
CA PRO A 102 -0.97 -7.04 -10.72
C PRO A 102 -1.92 -6.33 -11.70
N TYR A 103 -1.54 -6.33 -12.99
CA TYR A 103 -2.11 -5.48 -14.05
C TYR A 103 -3.55 -5.83 -14.49
N SER A 104 -4.08 -6.99 -14.10
CA SER A 104 -5.27 -7.59 -14.73
C SER A 104 -6.53 -7.56 -13.85
N VAL A 105 -6.73 -6.48 -13.11
CA VAL A 105 -7.91 -6.28 -12.27
C VAL A 105 -8.20 -4.79 -12.24
N ASN A 106 -9.43 -4.42 -12.59
CA ASN A 106 -9.90 -3.05 -12.71
C ASN A 106 -9.48 -2.19 -11.49
N ASP A 107 -9.15 -0.90 -11.60
CA ASP A 107 -8.63 -0.10 -10.46
C ASP A 107 -9.73 0.23 -9.40
N ASP A 108 -11.00 -0.13 -9.64
CA ASP A 108 -12.17 0.38 -8.89
C ASP A 108 -12.60 -0.44 -7.65
N TRP A 109 -12.13 -1.67 -7.46
CA TRP A 109 -12.65 -2.57 -6.40
C TRP A 109 -11.94 -2.41 -5.04
N TYR A 110 -10.66 -2.03 -4.99
CA TYR A 110 -9.94 -1.78 -3.73
C TYR A 110 -10.55 -0.63 -2.92
N SER A 111 -11.13 0.39 -3.57
CA SER A 111 -11.82 1.49 -2.90
C SER A 111 -13.04 1.03 -2.09
N SER A 112 -13.64 -0.12 -2.47
CA SER A 112 -14.75 -0.73 -1.73
C SER A 112 -14.29 -1.66 -0.60
N PHE A 113 -12.98 -1.94 -0.49
CA PHE A 113 -12.41 -2.75 0.59
C PHE A 113 -12.13 -1.96 1.88
N LEU A 114 -12.30 -0.63 1.86
CA LEU A 114 -11.89 0.29 2.93
C LEU A 114 -13.02 1.12 3.55
N GLN A 115 -14.28 0.80 3.24
CA GLN A 115 -15.43 1.29 4.03
C GLN A 115 -15.82 0.26 5.09
#